data_AF-A0A8T5AIT2-F1
#
_entry.id   AF-A0A8T5AIT2-F1
#
_cell.length_a   1.000
_cell.length_b   1.000
_cell.length_c   1.000
_cell.angle_alpha   90.00
_cell.angle_beta   90.00
_cell.angle_gamma   90.00
#
_symmetry.space_group_name_H-M   'P 1'
#
loop_
_entity.id
_entity.type
_entity.pdbx_description
1 polymer ?
#
loop_
_entity_poly.entity_id
_entity_poly.type
_entity_poly.pdbx_seq_one_letter_code
_entity_poly.pdbx_strand_id
1 'polypeptide(L)'
;MDNELNVRLLFLFTGVFALYEGFQNWLRSRIFEHPGLVIVHTITYMMAFSLFFIGLLNDKRVRWLDWYPLITLTFTSFYSVYVISEIVYKGVYRTDALAFSHYSAMEFVKGIKGGWSFNPYTRDLQEALRIFSVDVDYITFKENGDIITSFNYPALHFLVFVPFIYLGWGDARWTILLFEIASIAFIYVKAPQKIRPLAIIPFFAGSDLAINFTAGCVTDFLWILPMIAAAFYMDENLYVAGFLYGISCAVKQIPWLIAPFLLVWTLLSTEGRYLKRFLMTVIFAATSLLGFVLPNLYFIMESRDAWVEGVFTPLTENLVFLSQGLSLFTQTGIIMVQKSFYFFFMLWLFIVLLLNYTVYFEKLKYTVWIYPALILWASYRGLQNYFISWIPLLVVSLILWYNSEVEKTEVNN
;
A
#
# COMPACT_ATOMS: atom_id res chain seq x y z
N MET A 1 11.30 26.42 18.41
CA MET A 1 9.99 26.97 18.81
C MET A 1 8.85 26.19 18.11
N ASP A 2 9.00 24.90 17.79
CA ASP A 2 8.36 24.37 16.56
C ASP A 2 7.50 23.09 16.68
N ASN A 3 6.95 22.75 17.85
CA ASN A 3 5.92 21.68 17.91
C ASN A 3 4.50 22.25 17.95
N GLU A 4 4.31 23.48 18.47
CA GLU A 4 2.97 24.07 18.60
C GLU A 4 2.32 24.35 17.24
N LEU A 5 3.08 24.93 16.30
CA LEU A 5 2.58 25.17 14.95
C LEU A 5 2.21 23.85 14.24
N ASN A 6 3.05 22.84 14.32
CA ASN A 6 2.81 21.53 13.69
C ASN A 6 1.53 20.87 14.22
N VAL A 7 1.34 20.90 15.53
CA VAL A 7 0.12 20.38 16.17
C VAL A 7 -1.10 21.17 15.70
N ARG A 8 -1.04 22.50 15.68
CA ARG A 8 -2.16 23.36 15.21
C ARG A 8 -2.50 23.14 13.73
N LEU A 9 -1.49 22.97 12.88
CA LEU A 9 -1.68 22.61 11.47
C LEU A 9 -2.38 21.26 11.35
N LEU A 10 -2.02 20.27 12.16
CA LEU A 10 -2.71 18.98 12.21
C LEU A 10 -4.18 19.14 12.64
N PHE A 11 -4.48 19.96 13.66
CA PHE A 11 -5.86 20.27 14.06
C PHE A 11 -6.69 20.82 12.89
N LEU A 12 -6.18 21.84 12.20
CA LEU A 12 -6.87 22.46 11.07
C LEU A 12 -7.05 21.48 9.91
N PHE A 13 -5.98 20.76 9.54
CA PHE A 13 -6.00 19.77 8.48
C PHE A 13 -7.02 18.66 8.77
N THR A 14 -7.00 18.08 9.98
CA THR A 14 -7.94 17.04 10.37
C THR A 14 -9.38 17.57 10.40
N GLY A 15 -9.61 18.80 10.87
CA GLY A 15 -10.93 19.41 10.83
C GLY A 15 -11.46 19.53 9.40
N VAL A 16 -10.63 19.95 8.45
CA VAL A 16 -10.98 20.02 7.01
C VAL A 16 -11.29 18.64 6.45
N PHE A 17 -10.44 17.65 6.73
CA PHE A 17 -10.64 16.28 6.29
C PHE A 17 -11.97 15.70 6.83
N ALA A 18 -12.23 15.85 8.13
CA ALA A 18 -13.44 15.39 8.77
C ALA A 18 -14.70 16.08 8.23
N LEU A 19 -14.62 17.38 7.91
CA LEU A 19 -15.73 18.10 7.29
C LEU A 19 -15.99 17.60 5.86
N TYR A 20 -14.94 17.40 5.07
CA TYR A 20 -15.03 16.89 3.71
C TYR A 20 -15.63 15.49 3.67
N GLU A 21 -15.06 14.55 4.44
CA GLU A 21 -15.57 13.18 4.51
C GLU A 21 -16.92 13.09 5.21
N GLY A 22 -17.21 13.96 6.17
CA GLY A 22 -18.54 14.13 6.73
C GLY A 22 -19.57 14.38 5.62
N PHE A 23 -19.32 15.38 4.77
CA PHE A 23 -20.20 15.68 3.63
C PHE A 23 -20.29 14.52 2.63
N GLN A 24 -19.17 13.88 2.30
CA GLN A 24 -19.17 12.70 1.43
C GLN A 24 -20.01 11.56 2.01
N ASN A 25 -19.89 11.29 3.31
CA ASN A 25 -20.67 10.26 3.98
C ASN A 25 -22.14 10.61 4.07
N TRP A 26 -22.52 11.88 4.20
CA TRP A 26 -23.91 12.30 4.08
C TRP A 26 -24.52 11.87 2.74
N LEU A 27 -23.80 12.13 1.64
CA LEU A 27 -24.23 11.76 0.29
C LEU A 27 -24.30 10.24 0.11
N ARG A 28 -23.29 9.51 0.60
CA ARG A 28 -23.14 8.06 0.40
C ARG A 28 -24.05 7.22 1.30
N SER A 29 -24.29 7.66 2.54
CA SER A 29 -24.94 6.87 3.59
C SER A 29 -26.46 6.74 3.46
N ARG A 30 -27.09 7.46 2.52
CA ARG A 30 -28.55 7.46 2.32
C ARG A 30 -29.30 7.59 3.63
N ILE A 31 -29.04 8.69 4.35
CA ILE A 31 -29.40 8.86 5.77
C ILE A 31 -30.91 8.67 6.09
N PHE A 32 -31.78 8.84 5.09
CA PHE A 32 -33.22 8.58 5.22
C PHE A 32 -33.56 7.08 5.28
N GLU A 33 -32.76 6.23 4.63
CA GLU A 33 -32.85 4.77 4.70
C GLU A 33 -32.14 4.23 5.95
N HIS A 34 -31.16 4.98 6.47
CA HIS A 34 -30.32 4.59 7.61
C HIS A 34 -30.28 5.67 8.71
N PRO A 35 -31.40 5.93 9.42
CA PRO A 35 -31.52 7.06 10.35
C PRO A 35 -30.57 6.97 11.57
N GLY A 36 -30.09 5.77 11.92
CA GLY A 36 -29.09 5.59 12.97
C GLY A 36 -27.75 6.29 12.70
N LEU A 37 -27.45 6.59 11.42
CA LEU A 37 -26.21 7.25 11.02
C LEU A 37 -26.25 8.77 11.24
N VAL A 38 -27.41 9.36 11.53
CA VAL A 38 -27.53 10.78 11.89
C VAL A 38 -26.63 11.11 13.07
N ILE A 39 -26.60 10.27 14.10
CA ILE A 39 -25.76 10.48 15.29
C ILE A 39 -24.28 10.48 14.91
N VAL A 40 -23.84 9.49 14.12
CA VAL A 40 -22.44 9.36 13.68
C VAL A 40 -22.03 10.58 12.86
N HIS A 41 -22.89 10.99 11.94
CA HIS A 41 -22.68 12.16 11.10
C HIS A 41 -22.60 13.47 11.91
N THR A 42 -23.50 13.68 12.87
CA THR A 42 -23.44 14.82 13.80
C THR A 42 -22.13 14.81 14.60
N ILE A 43 -21.70 13.65 15.10
CA ILE A 43 -20.42 13.52 15.82
C ILE A 43 -19.24 13.92 14.92
N THR A 44 -19.20 13.49 13.66
CA THR A 44 -18.13 13.87 12.73
C THR A 44 -18.03 15.39 12.56
N TYR A 45 -19.16 16.09 12.40
CA TYR A 45 -19.17 17.56 12.29
C TYR A 45 -18.80 18.24 13.62
N MET A 46 -19.27 17.74 14.76
CA MET A 46 -18.87 18.25 16.07
C MET A 46 -17.36 18.11 16.29
N MET A 47 -16.79 16.98 15.91
CA MET A 47 -15.34 16.77 15.94
C MET A 47 -14.63 17.77 15.04
N ALA A 48 -15.06 17.93 13.79
CA ALA A 48 -14.46 18.89 12.85
C ALA A 48 -14.47 20.33 13.41
N PHE A 49 -15.62 20.82 13.90
CA PHE A 49 -15.74 22.17 14.44
C PHE A 49 -14.92 22.37 15.72
N SER A 50 -14.91 21.37 16.61
CA SER A 50 -14.10 21.45 17.83
C SER A 50 -12.59 21.45 17.52
N LEU A 51 -12.12 20.73 16.50
CA LEU A 51 -10.74 20.79 16.03
C LEU A 51 -10.37 22.18 15.51
N PHE A 52 -11.25 22.82 14.73
CA PHE A 52 -11.04 24.20 14.29
C PHE A 52 -10.96 25.16 15.48
N PHE A 53 -11.88 25.02 16.43
CA PHE A 53 -11.89 25.84 17.64
C PHE A 53 -10.59 25.67 18.43
N ILE A 54 -10.23 24.43 18.77
CA ILE A 54 -9.01 24.09 19.54
C ILE A 54 -7.75 24.55 18.80
N GLY A 55 -7.66 24.32 17.49
CA GLY A 55 -6.51 24.70 16.67
C GLY A 55 -6.24 26.21 16.65
N LEU A 56 -7.29 27.03 16.83
CA LEU A 56 -7.24 28.50 16.83
C LEU A 56 -7.19 29.13 18.23
N LEU A 57 -7.32 28.35 19.31
CA LEU A 57 -7.21 28.86 20.68
C LEU A 57 -5.82 29.43 20.94
N ASN A 58 -5.73 30.65 21.44
CA ASN A 58 -4.46 31.25 21.87
C ASN A 58 -3.99 30.70 23.25
N ASP A 59 -3.90 29.39 23.36
CA ASP A 59 -3.46 28.67 24.56
C ASP A 59 -2.47 27.57 24.19
N LYS A 60 -1.33 27.51 24.90
CA LYS A 60 -0.28 26.50 24.66
C LYS A 60 -0.66 25.11 25.14
N ARG A 61 -1.74 24.99 25.94
CA ARG A 61 -2.29 23.72 26.44
C ARG A 61 -2.93 22.88 25.34
N VAL A 62 -3.19 23.43 24.15
CA VAL A 62 -3.68 22.66 22.98
C VAL A 62 -2.78 21.49 22.62
N ARG A 63 -1.49 21.55 22.99
CA ARG A 63 -0.52 20.47 22.79
C ARG A 63 -0.83 19.20 23.60
N TRP A 64 -1.59 19.30 24.69
CA TRP A 64 -2.02 18.13 25.47
C TRP A 64 -3.19 17.37 24.81
N LEU A 65 -3.74 17.93 23.73
CA LEU A 65 -4.82 17.35 22.94
C LEU A 65 -4.31 16.85 21.57
N ASP A 66 -3.02 16.65 21.40
CA ASP A 66 -2.41 16.18 20.13
C ASP A 66 -2.88 14.77 19.69
N TRP A 67 -3.48 14.01 20.61
CA TRP A 67 -4.18 12.75 20.33
C TRP A 67 -5.54 12.95 19.65
N TYR A 68 -6.20 14.10 19.83
CA TYR A 68 -7.57 14.33 19.37
C TYR A 68 -7.72 14.35 17.84
N PRO A 69 -6.80 14.96 17.07
CA PRO A 69 -6.78 14.81 15.62
C PRO A 69 -6.67 13.35 15.17
N LEU A 70 -5.87 12.52 15.83
CA LEU A 70 -5.70 11.11 15.48
C LEU A 70 -7.01 10.34 15.65
N ILE A 71 -7.67 10.51 16.79
CA ILE A 71 -8.98 9.90 17.04
C ILE A 71 -9.98 10.33 15.97
N THR A 72 -9.99 11.61 15.61
CA THR A 72 -10.92 12.12 14.59
C THR A 72 -10.63 11.55 13.20
N LEU A 73 -9.35 11.47 12.80
CA LEU A 73 -8.94 10.85 11.52
C LEU A 73 -9.35 9.38 11.48
N THR A 74 -9.01 8.61 12.51
CA THR A 74 -9.36 7.18 12.58
C THR A 74 -10.88 6.97 12.59
N PHE A 75 -11.61 7.74 13.39
CA PHE A 75 -13.07 7.67 13.45
C PHE A 75 -13.71 7.99 12.09
N THR A 76 -13.27 9.08 11.44
CA THR A 76 -13.79 9.51 10.15
C THR A 76 -13.49 8.48 9.06
N SER A 77 -12.25 7.98 8.98
CA SER A 77 -11.89 6.93 8.01
C SER A 77 -12.67 5.64 8.24
N PHE A 78 -12.82 5.19 9.50
CA PHE A 78 -13.62 4.00 9.79
C PHE A 78 -15.09 4.19 9.39
N TYR A 79 -15.67 5.35 9.70
CA TYR A 79 -17.03 5.68 9.29
C TYR A 79 -17.17 5.71 7.76
N SER A 80 -16.25 6.33 7.04
CA SER A 80 -16.28 6.36 5.57
C SER A 80 -16.12 4.98 4.95
N VAL A 81 -15.17 4.18 5.45
CA VAL A 81 -14.98 2.80 4.97
C VAL A 81 -16.24 1.98 5.22
N TYR A 82 -16.83 2.07 6.42
CA TYR A 82 -18.10 1.41 6.74
C TYR A 82 -19.23 1.83 5.81
N VAL A 83 -19.43 3.13 5.57
CA VAL A 83 -20.48 3.63 4.68
C VAL A 83 -20.28 3.08 3.26
N ILE A 84 -19.05 3.12 2.74
CA ILE A 84 -18.77 2.62 1.40
C ILE A 84 -18.95 1.10 1.34
N SER A 85 -18.44 0.35 2.34
CA SER A 85 -18.42 -1.11 2.30
C SER A 85 -19.76 -1.75 2.63
N GLU A 86 -20.46 -1.27 3.65
CA GLU A 86 -21.67 -1.90 4.20
C GLU A 86 -22.97 -1.28 3.71
N ILE A 87 -22.93 -0.09 3.12
CA ILE A 87 -24.12 0.61 2.61
C ILE A 87 -24.06 0.72 1.09
N VAL A 88 -23.01 1.33 0.55
CA VAL A 88 -22.94 1.58 -0.90
C VAL A 88 -22.65 0.29 -1.67
N TYR A 89 -21.67 -0.50 -1.23
CA TYR A 89 -21.18 -1.68 -1.93
C TYR A 89 -21.23 -2.94 -1.06
N LYS A 90 -22.36 -3.14 -0.36
CA LYS A 90 -22.55 -4.30 0.50
C LYS A 90 -22.49 -5.60 -0.30
N GLY A 91 -21.54 -6.46 0.04
CA GLY A 91 -21.32 -7.74 -0.66
C GLY A 91 -20.79 -7.60 -2.09
N VAL A 92 -20.45 -6.38 -2.53
CA VAL A 92 -19.94 -6.09 -3.86
C VAL A 92 -18.47 -5.71 -3.75
N TYR A 93 -17.62 -6.41 -4.50
CA TYR A 93 -16.19 -6.06 -4.61
C TYR A 93 -15.91 -5.27 -5.89
N ARG A 94 -14.96 -4.34 -5.77
CA ARG A 94 -14.56 -3.40 -6.85
C ARG A 94 -13.14 -3.66 -7.35
N THR A 95 -12.66 -4.89 -7.17
CA THR A 95 -11.49 -5.41 -7.86
C THR A 95 -11.65 -6.93 -8.00
N ASP A 96 -11.26 -7.45 -9.16
CA ASP A 96 -11.03 -8.90 -9.33
C ASP A 96 -9.96 -9.42 -8.37
N ALA A 97 -8.94 -8.61 -8.08
CA ALA A 97 -7.84 -8.94 -7.17
C ALA A 97 -8.34 -9.32 -5.76
N LEU A 98 -9.21 -8.54 -5.14
CA LEU A 98 -9.74 -8.89 -3.82
C LEU A 98 -10.70 -10.07 -3.90
N ALA A 99 -11.51 -10.16 -4.97
CA ALA A 99 -12.43 -11.27 -5.17
C ALA A 99 -11.68 -12.61 -5.27
N PHE A 100 -10.64 -12.68 -6.10
CA PHE A 100 -9.80 -13.86 -6.25
C PHE A 100 -9.09 -14.22 -4.95
N SER A 101 -8.52 -13.25 -4.24
CA SER A 101 -7.84 -13.53 -2.97
C SER A 101 -8.78 -13.98 -1.87
N HIS A 102 -9.95 -13.33 -1.74
CA HIS A 102 -10.95 -13.70 -0.75
C HIS A 102 -11.51 -15.10 -1.03
N TYR A 103 -11.91 -15.38 -2.28
CA TYR A 103 -12.38 -16.70 -2.69
C TYR A 103 -11.32 -17.77 -2.46
N SER A 104 -10.07 -17.51 -2.86
CA SER A 104 -8.97 -18.45 -2.67
C SER A 104 -8.75 -18.77 -1.19
N ALA A 105 -8.83 -17.76 -0.32
CA ALA A 105 -8.71 -17.96 1.11
C ALA A 105 -9.92 -18.69 1.72
N MET A 106 -11.14 -18.47 1.20
CA MET A 106 -12.34 -19.26 1.58
C MET A 106 -12.19 -20.73 1.23
N GLU A 107 -11.79 -21.05 -0.01
CA GLU A 107 -11.59 -22.43 -0.44
C GLU A 107 -10.42 -23.09 0.30
N PHE A 108 -9.35 -22.35 0.58
CA PHE A 108 -8.25 -22.84 1.42
C PHE A 108 -8.72 -23.20 2.84
N VAL A 109 -9.54 -22.34 3.48
CA VAL A 109 -10.13 -22.63 4.80
C VAL A 109 -11.08 -23.84 4.75
N LYS A 110 -11.88 -23.99 3.69
CA LYS A 110 -12.73 -25.18 3.48
C LYS A 110 -11.87 -26.44 3.32
N GLY A 111 -10.75 -26.34 2.61
CA GLY A 111 -9.74 -27.40 2.48
C GLY A 111 -9.17 -27.85 3.81
N ILE A 112 -8.70 -26.89 4.62
CA ILE A 112 -8.22 -27.16 5.99
C ILE A 112 -9.28 -27.88 6.82
N LYS A 113 -10.53 -27.40 6.82
CA LYS A 113 -11.63 -27.99 7.61
C LYS A 113 -12.09 -29.35 7.07
N GLY A 114 -12.03 -29.55 5.76
CA GLY A 114 -12.49 -30.75 5.07
C GLY A 114 -11.41 -31.82 4.84
N GLY A 115 -10.15 -31.54 5.19
CA GLY A 115 -9.03 -32.48 5.02
C GLY A 115 -8.55 -32.64 3.58
N TRP A 116 -8.66 -31.60 2.74
CA TRP A 116 -8.21 -31.62 1.33
C TRP A 116 -7.36 -30.38 1.00
N SER A 117 -6.51 -30.46 -0.02
CA SER A 117 -5.64 -29.35 -0.45
C SER A 117 -6.29 -28.45 -1.48
N PHE A 118 -6.17 -27.13 -1.28
CA PHE A 118 -6.56 -26.13 -2.27
C PHE A 118 -5.33 -25.36 -2.77
N ASN A 119 -5.19 -25.31 -4.09
CA ASN A 119 -4.18 -24.51 -4.78
C ASN A 119 -4.89 -23.55 -5.73
N PRO A 120 -4.81 -22.22 -5.53
CA PRO A 120 -5.51 -21.27 -6.39
C PRO A 120 -4.91 -21.17 -7.79
N TYR A 121 -3.63 -21.53 -7.97
CA TYR A 121 -2.93 -21.42 -9.24
C TYR A 121 -3.39 -22.46 -10.28
N THR A 122 -4.03 -23.54 -9.85
CA THR A 122 -4.52 -24.62 -10.72
C THR A 122 -6.03 -24.56 -10.96
N ARG A 123 -6.66 -23.42 -10.66
CA ARG A 123 -8.11 -23.26 -10.65
C ARG A 123 -8.54 -22.07 -11.49
N ASP A 124 -9.73 -22.21 -12.08
CA ASP A 124 -10.46 -21.09 -12.64
C ASP A 124 -11.21 -20.36 -11.51
N LEU A 125 -10.90 -19.09 -11.31
CA LEU A 125 -11.47 -18.25 -10.27
C LEU A 125 -12.62 -17.36 -10.77
N GLN A 126 -13.12 -17.56 -11.99
CA GLN A 126 -14.23 -16.77 -12.54
C GLN A 126 -15.46 -16.76 -11.61
N GLU A 127 -15.71 -17.86 -10.91
CA GLU A 127 -16.81 -17.96 -9.95
C GLU A 127 -16.72 -16.93 -8.80
N ALA A 128 -15.50 -16.50 -8.43
CA ALA A 128 -15.31 -15.43 -7.45
C ALA A 128 -15.92 -14.10 -7.91
N LEU A 129 -15.86 -13.79 -9.21
CA LEU A 129 -16.46 -12.57 -9.77
C LEU A 129 -17.97 -12.58 -9.58
N ARG A 130 -18.60 -13.74 -9.72
CA ARG A 130 -20.04 -13.93 -9.49
C ARG A 130 -20.40 -13.84 -8.02
N ILE A 131 -19.66 -14.54 -7.15
CA ILE A 131 -19.91 -14.58 -5.70
C ILE A 131 -19.83 -13.17 -5.09
N PHE A 132 -18.82 -12.39 -5.47
CA PHE A 132 -18.61 -11.03 -4.96
C PHE A 132 -19.22 -9.94 -5.85
N SER A 133 -20.07 -10.33 -6.81
CA SER A 133 -20.77 -9.42 -7.72
C SER A 133 -19.85 -8.33 -8.30
N VAL A 134 -18.66 -8.72 -8.75
CA VAL A 134 -17.63 -7.77 -9.20
C VAL A 134 -18.15 -7.02 -10.41
N ASP A 135 -18.18 -5.69 -10.29
CA ASP A 135 -18.59 -4.80 -11.37
C ASP A 135 -17.59 -4.89 -12.53
N VAL A 136 -18.12 -4.91 -13.76
CA VAL A 136 -17.39 -5.13 -15.00
C VAL A 136 -16.26 -4.12 -15.20
N ASP A 137 -16.45 -2.89 -14.73
CA ASP A 137 -15.45 -1.82 -14.79
C ASP A 137 -14.19 -2.13 -13.97
N TYR A 138 -14.25 -3.11 -13.06
CA TYR A 138 -13.17 -3.53 -12.18
C TYR A 138 -12.62 -4.93 -12.47
N ILE A 139 -13.06 -5.55 -13.59
CA ILE A 139 -12.50 -6.80 -14.07
C ILE A 139 -11.31 -6.51 -14.99
N THR A 140 -10.22 -7.26 -14.83
CA THR A 140 -9.05 -7.14 -15.70
C THR A 140 -9.28 -7.85 -17.03
N PHE A 141 -9.28 -7.07 -18.11
CA PHE A 141 -9.39 -7.56 -19.48
C PHE A 141 -8.03 -7.78 -20.15
N LYS A 142 -8.00 -8.78 -21.04
CA LYS A 142 -7.00 -9.00 -22.08
C LYS A 142 -7.38 -8.20 -23.34
N GLU A 143 -6.42 -7.98 -24.23
CA GLU A 143 -6.64 -7.23 -25.48
C GLU A 143 -7.66 -7.85 -26.44
N ASN A 144 -7.83 -9.17 -26.39
CA ASN A 144 -8.82 -9.88 -27.20
C ASN A 144 -10.25 -9.82 -26.61
N GLY A 145 -10.43 -9.15 -25.45
CA GLY A 145 -11.71 -9.04 -24.76
C GLY A 145 -11.96 -10.12 -23.71
N ASP A 146 -11.09 -11.13 -23.59
CA ASP A 146 -11.19 -12.13 -22.53
C ASP A 146 -10.86 -11.51 -21.16
N ILE A 147 -11.32 -12.14 -20.10
CA ILE A 147 -11.02 -11.74 -18.72
C ILE A 147 -9.91 -12.60 -18.13
N ILE A 148 -9.19 -12.04 -17.14
CA ILE A 148 -8.29 -12.82 -16.30
C ILE A 148 -9.13 -13.62 -15.29
N THR A 149 -8.90 -14.94 -15.25
CA THR A 149 -9.56 -15.84 -14.29
C THR A 149 -8.59 -16.61 -13.41
N SER A 150 -7.28 -16.45 -13.63
CA SER A 150 -6.23 -17.09 -12.86
C SER A 150 -5.83 -16.26 -11.63
N PHE A 151 -5.33 -16.92 -10.60
CA PHE A 151 -4.69 -16.24 -9.48
C PHE A 151 -3.30 -15.71 -9.88
N ASN A 152 -3.11 -14.39 -9.83
CA ASN A 152 -1.94 -13.72 -10.41
C ASN A 152 -1.06 -12.96 -9.42
N TYR A 153 -1.07 -13.38 -8.15
CA TYR A 153 -0.22 -12.84 -7.08
C TYR A 153 0.60 -13.93 -6.42
N PRO A 154 1.73 -13.61 -5.76
CA PRO A 154 2.39 -14.57 -4.90
C PRO A 154 1.52 -14.91 -3.68
N ALA A 155 1.74 -16.07 -3.09
CA ALA A 155 0.77 -16.77 -2.26
C ALA A 155 0.39 -16.01 -0.98
N LEU A 156 1.32 -15.18 -0.44
CA LEU A 156 1.02 -14.43 0.78
C LEU A 156 -0.14 -13.46 0.58
N HIS A 157 -0.38 -13.00 -0.66
CA HIS A 157 -1.50 -12.10 -0.98
C HIS A 157 -2.85 -12.64 -0.49
N PHE A 158 -3.15 -13.91 -0.77
CA PHE A 158 -4.41 -14.51 -0.31
C PHE A 158 -4.29 -15.12 1.10
N LEU A 159 -3.12 -15.66 1.46
CA LEU A 159 -2.91 -16.31 2.77
C LEU A 159 -3.14 -15.34 3.93
N VAL A 160 -2.89 -14.04 3.76
CA VAL A 160 -3.16 -13.03 4.78
C VAL A 160 -4.64 -13.01 5.21
N PHE A 161 -5.57 -13.35 4.31
CA PHE A 161 -7.01 -13.37 4.63
C PHE A 161 -7.46 -14.66 5.33
N VAL A 162 -6.70 -15.76 5.20
CA VAL A 162 -7.03 -17.08 5.78
C VAL A 162 -7.36 -17.03 7.28
N PRO A 163 -6.57 -16.41 8.17
CA PRO A 163 -6.90 -16.38 9.59
C PRO A 163 -8.20 -15.63 9.89
N PHE A 164 -8.49 -14.54 9.16
CA PHE A 164 -9.72 -13.76 9.36
C PHE A 164 -10.97 -14.53 8.90
N ILE A 165 -10.88 -15.18 7.74
CA ILE A 165 -11.98 -16.02 7.23
C ILE A 165 -12.18 -17.25 8.09
N TYR A 166 -11.10 -17.84 8.61
CA TYR A 166 -11.19 -18.95 9.56
C TYR A 166 -11.98 -18.55 10.81
N LEU A 167 -11.77 -17.31 11.30
CA LEU A 167 -12.52 -16.68 12.41
C LEU A 167 -13.93 -16.20 12.02
N GLY A 168 -14.35 -16.36 10.77
CA GLY A 168 -15.71 -16.05 10.30
C GLY A 168 -15.91 -14.66 9.74
N TRP A 169 -14.83 -13.93 9.38
CA TRP A 169 -14.97 -12.65 8.70
C TRP A 169 -15.52 -12.86 7.29
N GLY A 170 -16.62 -12.16 6.98
CA GLY A 170 -17.31 -12.27 5.69
C GLY A 170 -16.90 -11.22 4.66
N ASP A 171 -16.12 -10.21 5.05
CA ASP A 171 -15.65 -9.14 4.17
C ASP A 171 -14.16 -8.87 4.41
N ALA A 172 -13.38 -9.06 3.35
CA ALA A 172 -11.93 -8.96 3.35
C ALA A 172 -11.43 -7.50 3.37
N ARG A 173 -12.29 -6.51 3.08
CA ARG A 173 -11.95 -5.08 3.19
C ARG A 173 -11.55 -4.71 4.63
N TRP A 174 -12.17 -5.35 5.62
CA TRP A 174 -11.80 -5.15 7.04
C TRP A 174 -10.37 -5.61 7.33
N THR A 175 -9.90 -6.70 6.69
CA THR A 175 -8.51 -7.13 6.81
C THR A 175 -7.56 -6.09 6.22
N ILE A 176 -7.90 -5.52 5.05
CA ILE A 176 -7.09 -4.46 4.43
C ILE A 176 -7.02 -3.24 5.34
N LEU A 177 -8.16 -2.82 5.91
CA LEU A 177 -8.21 -1.69 6.85
C LEU A 177 -7.33 -1.90 8.08
N LEU A 178 -7.24 -3.12 8.61
CA LEU A 178 -6.33 -3.42 9.71
C LEU A 178 -4.86 -3.22 9.32
N PHE A 179 -4.47 -3.64 8.12
CA PHE A 179 -3.10 -3.44 7.61
C PHE A 179 -2.79 -1.95 7.35
N GLU A 180 -3.79 -1.21 6.89
CA GLU A 180 -3.70 0.25 6.75
C GLU A 180 -3.48 0.94 8.10
N ILE A 181 -4.34 0.67 9.09
CA ILE A 181 -4.22 1.23 10.44
C ILE A 181 -2.88 0.85 11.06
N ALA A 182 -2.45 -0.40 10.91
CA ALA A 182 -1.16 -0.86 11.39
C ALA A 182 0.00 -0.11 10.72
N SER A 183 -0.10 0.18 9.42
CA SER A 183 0.92 0.93 8.68
C SER A 183 1.06 2.37 9.19
N ILE A 184 -0.08 3.05 9.35
CA ILE A 184 -0.13 4.42 9.88
C ILE A 184 0.39 4.46 11.32
N ALA A 185 -0.07 3.52 12.17
CA ALA A 185 0.36 3.44 13.56
C ALA A 185 1.87 3.16 13.68
N PHE A 186 2.42 2.28 12.84
CA PHE A 186 3.84 1.97 12.84
C PHE A 186 4.68 3.20 12.50
N ILE A 187 4.30 3.95 11.46
CA ILE A 187 4.97 5.22 11.10
C ILE A 187 4.82 6.26 12.20
N TYR A 188 3.62 6.41 12.78
CA TYR A 188 3.38 7.36 13.86
C TYR A 188 4.27 7.07 15.08
N VAL A 189 4.42 5.79 15.47
CA VAL A 189 5.28 5.38 16.59
C VAL A 189 6.76 5.60 16.28
N LYS A 190 7.21 5.27 15.07
CA LYS A 190 8.62 5.46 14.65
C LYS A 190 8.98 6.92 14.37
N ALA A 191 8.01 7.80 14.10
CA ALA A 191 8.26 9.20 13.84
C ALA A 191 8.72 9.96 15.11
N PRO A 192 9.77 10.79 15.01
CA PRO A 192 10.21 11.68 16.09
C PRO A 192 9.11 12.62 16.54
N GLN A 193 9.00 12.86 17.85
CA GLN A 193 7.92 13.66 18.45
C GLN A 193 7.72 15.03 17.78
N LYS A 194 8.80 15.67 17.30
CA LYS A 194 8.75 17.01 16.67
C LYS A 194 8.04 17.02 15.31
N ILE A 195 8.14 15.95 14.53
CA ILE A 195 7.57 15.84 13.17
C ILE A 195 6.41 14.85 13.08
N ARG A 196 6.17 14.09 14.14
CA ARG A 196 5.13 13.06 14.21
C ARG A 196 3.74 13.55 13.76
N PRO A 197 3.25 14.75 14.15
CA PRO A 197 1.98 15.27 13.63
C PRO A 197 1.97 15.46 12.12
N LEU A 198 3.10 15.85 11.52
CA LEU A 198 3.22 16.08 10.08
C LEU A 198 3.37 14.78 9.30
N ALA A 199 3.98 13.75 9.89
CA ALA A 199 4.24 12.48 9.23
C ALA A 199 2.96 11.74 8.80
N ILE A 200 1.83 11.99 9.47
CA ILE A 200 0.56 11.34 9.15
C ILE A 200 -0.27 12.10 8.10
N ILE A 201 -0.04 13.40 7.91
CA ILE A 201 -0.83 14.24 6.99
C ILE A 201 -0.90 13.64 5.57
N PRO A 202 0.20 13.12 4.97
CA PRO A 202 0.16 12.57 3.61
C PRO A 202 -0.80 11.40 3.41
N PHE A 203 -1.12 10.64 4.45
CA PHE A 203 -2.09 9.53 4.36
C PHE A 203 -3.51 10.03 4.11
N PHE A 204 -3.84 11.19 4.68
CA PHE A 204 -5.18 11.78 4.66
C PHE A 204 -5.27 13.01 3.75
N ALA A 205 -4.21 13.31 2.99
CA ALA A 205 -4.17 14.48 2.10
C ALA A 205 -5.27 14.43 1.02
N GLY A 206 -5.74 13.22 0.73
CA GLY A 206 -7.01 12.95 0.07
C GLY A 206 -7.62 11.66 0.62
N SER A 207 -8.84 11.38 0.18
CA SER A 207 -9.58 10.20 0.65
C SER A 207 -9.10 8.90 -0.01
N ASP A 208 -8.32 8.97 -1.08
CA ASP A 208 -7.94 7.77 -1.84
C ASP A 208 -7.12 6.78 -1.01
N LEU A 209 -6.01 7.24 -0.43
CA LEU A 209 -5.11 6.37 0.33
C LEU A 209 -5.73 5.93 1.66
N ALA A 210 -6.44 6.82 2.37
CA ALA A 210 -6.98 6.53 3.70
C ALA A 210 -8.36 5.85 3.72
N ILE A 211 -9.08 5.83 2.59
CA ILE A 211 -10.49 5.42 2.54
C ILE A 211 -10.80 4.69 1.23
N ASN A 212 -10.73 5.36 0.08
CA ASN A 212 -11.33 4.86 -1.16
C ASN A 212 -10.61 3.62 -1.70
N PHE A 213 -9.30 3.49 -1.52
CA PHE A 213 -8.58 2.28 -1.93
C PHE A 213 -8.95 1.08 -1.08
N THR A 214 -8.95 1.20 0.24
CA THR A 214 -9.37 0.11 1.13
C THR A 214 -10.83 -0.28 0.90
N ALA A 215 -11.74 0.71 0.90
CA ALA A 215 -13.16 0.45 0.67
C ALA A 215 -13.46 -0.02 -0.77
N GLY A 216 -12.65 0.45 -1.73
CA GLY A 216 -12.65 0.08 -3.14
C GLY A 216 -11.88 -1.20 -3.47
N CYS A 217 -11.53 -2.01 -2.46
CA CYS A 217 -10.95 -3.35 -2.64
C CYS A 217 -9.50 -3.38 -3.18
N VAL A 218 -8.74 -2.30 -3.02
CA VAL A 218 -7.31 -2.27 -3.34
C VAL A 218 -6.51 -2.84 -2.17
N THR A 219 -5.68 -3.84 -2.45
CA THR A 219 -4.99 -4.65 -1.43
C THR A 219 -3.57 -4.19 -1.10
N ASP A 220 -3.19 -2.97 -1.45
CA ASP A 220 -1.78 -2.56 -1.42
C ASP A 220 -1.22 -2.44 0.01
N PHE A 221 -2.06 -2.11 1.00
CA PHE A 221 -1.61 -2.07 2.41
C PHE A 221 -1.06 -3.39 2.94
N LEU A 222 -1.41 -4.52 2.30
CA LEU A 222 -0.86 -5.82 2.63
C LEU A 222 0.66 -5.89 2.40
N TRP A 223 1.18 -5.25 1.34
CA TRP A 223 2.62 -5.22 1.07
C TRP A 223 3.28 -3.97 1.67
N ILE A 224 2.55 -2.86 1.80
CA ILE A 224 3.08 -1.61 2.38
C ILE A 224 3.56 -1.84 3.81
N LEU A 225 2.78 -2.51 4.67
CA LEU A 225 3.15 -2.74 6.07
C LEU A 225 4.53 -3.42 6.25
N PRO A 226 4.79 -4.59 5.64
CA PRO A 226 6.13 -5.18 5.73
C PRO A 226 7.19 -4.33 5.05
N MET A 227 6.85 -3.56 4.00
CA MET A 227 7.79 -2.69 3.32
C MET A 227 8.26 -1.50 4.17
N ILE A 228 7.33 -0.81 4.85
CA ILE A 228 7.68 0.29 5.76
C ILE A 228 8.56 -0.23 6.90
N ALA A 229 8.27 -1.42 7.41
CA ALA A 229 9.06 -2.05 8.45
C ALA A 229 10.47 -2.38 7.93
N ALA A 230 10.58 -2.97 6.74
CA ALA A 230 11.86 -3.22 6.08
C ALA A 230 12.68 -1.92 5.95
N ALA A 231 12.07 -0.83 5.49
CA ALA A 231 12.72 0.46 5.31
C ALA A 231 13.32 1.03 6.61
N PHE A 232 12.60 0.95 7.74
CA PHE A 232 13.14 1.38 9.04
C PHE A 232 14.29 0.49 9.52
N TYR A 233 14.27 -0.82 9.22
CA TYR A 233 15.34 -1.73 9.60
C TYR A 233 16.56 -1.72 8.67
N MET A 234 16.54 -0.98 7.55
CA MET A 234 17.64 -0.96 6.58
C MET A 234 18.98 -0.54 7.20
N ASP A 235 18.96 0.44 8.09
CA ASP A 235 20.18 0.94 8.76
C ASP A 235 20.36 0.34 10.18
N GLU A 236 19.34 -0.37 10.72
CA GLU A 236 19.38 -1.01 12.06
C GLU A 236 19.78 -2.50 11.99
N ASN A 237 19.13 -3.29 11.14
CA ASN A 237 19.30 -4.74 11.06
C ASN A 237 18.93 -5.28 9.66
N LEU A 238 19.95 -5.48 8.82
CA LEU A 238 19.78 -5.94 7.44
C LEU A 238 19.16 -7.34 7.30
N TYR A 239 19.26 -8.21 8.30
CA TYR A 239 18.61 -9.53 8.26
C TYR A 239 17.09 -9.39 8.35
N VAL A 240 16.63 -8.55 9.28
CA VAL A 240 15.22 -8.25 9.48
C VAL A 240 14.67 -7.44 8.31
N ALA A 241 15.44 -6.44 7.83
CA ALA A 241 15.06 -5.64 6.67
C ALA A 241 14.88 -6.50 5.42
N GLY A 242 15.85 -7.38 5.13
CA GLY A 242 15.77 -8.29 4.00
C GLY A 242 14.57 -9.22 4.11
N PHE A 243 14.40 -9.88 5.26
CA PHE A 243 13.25 -10.77 5.47
C PHE A 243 11.90 -10.07 5.25
N LEU A 244 11.69 -8.89 5.84
CA LEU A 244 10.46 -8.10 5.68
C LEU A 244 10.26 -7.60 4.25
N TYR A 245 11.33 -7.22 3.55
CA TYR A 245 11.26 -6.92 2.12
C TYR A 245 10.79 -8.15 1.32
N GLY A 246 11.34 -9.33 1.63
CA GLY A 246 10.89 -10.61 1.08
C GLY A 246 9.40 -10.88 1.31
N ILE A 247 8.91 -10.62 2.52
CA ILE A 247 7.48 -10.72 2.87
C ILE A 247 6.64 -9.77 2.01
N SER A 248 7.08 -8.52 1.83
CA SER A 248 6.41 -7.57 0.93
C SER A 248 6.35 -8.09 -0.51
N CYS A 249 7.46 -8.62 -1.02
CA CYS A 249 7.54 -9.26 -2.33
C CYS A 249 6.65 -10.51 -2.46
N ALA A 250 6.37 -11.23 -1.36
CA ALA A 250 5.48 -12.38 -1.36
C ALA A 250 4.00 -11.99 -1.40
N VAL A 251 3.67 -10.73 -1.13
CA VAL A 251 2.32 -10.20 -1.28
C VAL A 251 2.09 -9.72 -2.71
N LYS A 252 3.02 -8.98 -3.31
CA LYS A 252 2.81 -8.41 -4.65
C LYS A 252 4.13 -8.23 -5.40
N GLN A 253 4.03 -8.12 -6.72
CA GLN A 253 5.17 -7.91 -7.62
C GLN A 253 5.67 -6.46 -7.63
N ILE A 254 4.82 -5.49 -7.24
CA ILE A 254 5.17 -4.05 -7.21
C ILE A 254 6.47 -3.79 -6.41
N PRO A 255 6.64 -4.33 -5.19
CA PRO A 255 7.90 -4.24 -4.44
C PRO A 255 9.14 -4.73 -5.19
N TRP A 256 9.02 -5.69 -6.13
CA TRP A 256 10.19 -6.28 -6.80
C TRP A 256 11.00 -5.24 -7.58
N LEU A 257 10.33 -4.17 -8.03
CA LEU A 257 10.95 -3.11 -8.83
C LEU A 257 12.03 -2.34 -8.05
N ILE A 258 11.96 -2.34 -6.72
CA ILE A 258 12.93 -1.64 -5.87
C ILE A 258 14.18 -2.49 -5.55
N ALA A 259 14.16 -3.80 -5.84
CA ALA A 259 15.24 -4.72 -5.42
C ALA A 259 16.64 -4.24 -5.84
N PRO A 260 16.88 -3.86 -7.11
CA PRO A 260 18.22 -3.45 -7.54
C PRO A 260 18.70 -2.19 -6.82
N PHE A 261 17.78 -1.28 -6.50
CA PHE A 261 18.10 -0.08 -5.73
C PHE A 261 18.41 -0.40 -4.27
N LEU A 262 17.69 -1.35 -3.65
CA LEU A 262 17.99 -1.78 -2.28
C LEU A 262 19.34 -2.50 -2.19
N LEU A 263 19.72 -3.29 -3.20
CA LEU A 263 21.06 -3.90 -3.26
C LEU A 263 22.16 -2.82 -3.36
N VAL A 264 21.93 -1.77 -4.16
CA VAL A 264 22.81 -0.61 -4.21
C VAL A 264 22.84 0.10 -2.85
N TRP A 265 21.69 0.29 -2.20
CA TRP A 265 21.61 0.84 -0.85
C TRP A 265 22.47 0.05 0.12
N THR A 266 22.25 -1.27 0.25
CA THR A 266 22.99 -2.07 1.22
C THR A 266 24.49 -2.10 0.93
N LEU A 267 24.87 -2.16 -0.35
CA LEU A 267 26.27 -2.15 -0.73
C LEU A 267 26.91 -0.80 -0.39
N LEU A 268 26.23 0.31 -0.67
CA LEU A 268 26.79 1.64 -0.54
C LEU A 268 26.70 2.21 0.89
N SER A 269 25.63 1.92 1.64
CA SER A 269 25.43 2.38 3.01
C SER A 269 26.20 1.58 4.06
N THR A 270 26.58 0.33 3.77
CA THR A 270 27.33 -0.47 4.74
C THR A 270 28.75 0.07 4.91
N GLU A 271 29.14 0.36 6.15
CA GLU A 271 30.51 0.78 6.47
C GLU A 271 31.49 -0.40 6.54
N GLY A 272 32.71 -0.15 6.06
CA GLY A 272 33.86 -1.05 6.16
C GLY A 272 34.44 -1.48 4.82
N ARG A 273 35.28 -2.52 4.84
CA ARG A 273 35.95 -3.05 3.64
C ARG A 273 34.93 -3.62 2.64
N TYR A 274 35.27 -3.59 1.35
CA TYR A 274 34.43 -4.09 0.26
C TYR A 274 33.84 -5.49 0.54
N LEU A 275 34.65 -6.43 1.03
CA LEU A 275 34.18 -7.79 1.35
C LEU A 275 33.03 -7.79 2.36
N LYS A 276 33.08 -6.97 3.41
CA LYS A 276 32.00 -6.85 4.40
C LYS A 276 30.73 -6.30 3.75
N ARG A 277 30.85 -5.23 2.95
CA ARG A 277 29.73 -4.59 2.24
C ARG A 277 29.03 -5.58 1.30
N PHE A 278 29.83 -6.34 0.56
CA PHE A 278 29.35 -7.40 -0.32
C PHE A 278 28.64 -8.50 0.47
N LEU A 279 29.24 -9.02 1.54
CA LEU A 279 28.63 -10.05 2.38
C LEU A 279 27.30 -9.59 2.99
N MET A 280 27.22 -8.34 3.49
CA MET A 280 25.96 -7.79 4.01
C MET A 280 24.88 -7.66 2.93
N THR A 281 25.27 -7.30 1.70
CA THR A 281 24.36 -7.27 0.55
C THR A 281 23.86 -8.68 0.20
N VAL A 282 24.73 -9.69 0.23
CA VAL A 282 24.34 -11.10 0.05
C VAL A 282 23.40 -11.57 1.15
N ILE A 283 23.65 -11.19 2.41
CA ILE A 283 22.78 -11.52 3.54
C ILE A 283 21.39 -10.89 3.37
N PHE A 284 21.32 -9.62 2.99
CA PHE A 284 20.06 -8.95 2.68
C PHE A 284 19.32 -9.70 1.56
N ALA A 285 20.01 -10.03 0.46
CA ALA A 285 19.41 -10.77 -0.65
C ALA A 285 18.91 -12.16 -0.23
N ALA A 286 19.69 -12.91 0.54
CA ALA A 286 19.36 -14.25 1.00
C ALA A 286 18.16 -14.25 1.97
N THR A 287 18.11 -13.30 2.91
CA THR A 287 16.98 -13.14 3.84
C THR A 287 15.72 -12.65 3.12
N SER A 288 15.87 -11.80 2.10
CA SER A 288 14.76 -11.41 1.20
C SER A 288 14.21 -12.60 0.44
N LEU A 289 15.08 -13.45 -0.12
CA LEU A 289 14.66 -14.66 -0.80
C LEU A 289 13.92 -15.60 0.17
N LEU A 290 14.40 -15.72 1.41
CA LEU A 290 13.73 -16.52 2.43
C LEU A 290 12.32 -15.99 2.74
N GLY A 291 12.18 -14.68 3.00
CA GLY A 291 10.88 -14.05 3.23
C GLY A 291 9.91 -14.24 2.05
N PHE A 292 10.44 -14.20 0.82
CA PHE A 292 9.64 -14.45 -0.39
C PHE A 292 9.21 -15.91 -0.54
N VAL A 293 10.15 -16.86 -0.39
CA VAL A 293 9.93 -18.28 -0.69
C VAL A 293 9.05 -18.95 0.36
N LEU A 294 9.21 -18.64 1.65
CA LEU A 294 8.47 -19.32 2.72
C LEU A 294 6.94 -19.42 2.51
N PRO A 295 6.21 -18.31 2.25
CA PRO A 295 4.77 -18.39 2.02
C PRO A 295 4.40 -19.03 0.66
N ASN A 296 5.33 -19.08 -0.29
CA ASN A 296 5.10 -19.65 -1.63
C ASN A 296 5.47 -21.13 -1.73
N LEU A 297 6.28 -21.64 -0.80
CA LEU A 297 6.94 -22.94 -0.90
C LEU A 297 5.96 -24.09 -1.14
N TYR A 298 4.85 -24.11 -0.41
CA TYR A 298 3.82 -25.14 -0.56
C TYR A 298 3.27 -25.20 -2.00
N PHE A 299 2.92 -24.06 -2.57
CA PHE A 299 2.32 -23.97 -3.91
C PHE A 299 3.34 -24.25 -5.01
N ILE A 300 4.61 -23.88 -4.80
CA ILE A 300 5.72 -24.23 -5.70
C ILE A 300 5.94 -25.74 -5.72
N MET A 301 5.88 -26.40 -4.55
CA MET A 301 6.06 -27.85 -4.44
C MET A 301 4.88 -28.63 -5.04
N GLU A 302 3.66 -28.13 -4.88
CA GLU A 302 2.46 -28.79 -5.41
C GLU A 302 2.33 -28.62 -6.93
N SER A 303 2.57 -27.41 -7.45
CA SER A 303 2.56 -27.16 -8.90
C SER A 303 3.40 -25.94 -9.27
N ARG A 304 4.69 -26.18 -9.53
CA ARG A 304 5.65 -25.13 -9.91
C ARG A 304 5.20 -24.35 -11.14
N ASP A 305 4.78 -25.05 -12.20
CA ASP A 305 4.45 -24.41 -13.47
C ASP A 305 3.24 -23.50 -13.34
N ALA A 306 2.19 -23.96 -12.64
CA ALA A 306 1.00 -23.15 -12.37
C ALA A 306 1.33 -21.94 -11.49
N TRP A 307 2.17 -22.11 -10.46
CA TRP A 307 2.62 -20.99 -9.62
C TRP A 307 3.39 -19.95 -10.43
N VAL A 308 4.33 -20.38 -11.29
CA VAL A 308 5.10 -19.47 -12.15
C VAL A 308 4.19 -18.74 -13.12
N GLU A 309 3.31 -19.46 -13.83
CA GLU A 309 2.39 -18.87 -14.79
C GLU A 309 1.46 -17.84 -14.12
N GLY A 310 0.88 -18.18 -12.98
CA GLY A 310 0.04 -17.26 -12.21
C GLY A 310 0.81 -16.02 -11.76
N VAL A 311 1.91 -16.19 -11.01
CA VAL A 311 2.66 -15.06 -10.45
C VAL A 311 3.23 -14.13 -11.55
N PHE A 312 3.61 -14.66 -12.71
CA PHE A 312 4.15 -13.86 -13.82
C PHE A 312 3.09 -13.40 -14.83
N THR A 313 1.82 -13.77 -14.66
CA THR A 313 0.69 -13.35 -15.51
C THR A 313 0.70 -11.85 -15.84
N PRO A 314 0.94 -10.91 -14.90
CA PRO A 314 0.96 -9.48 -15.21
C PRO A 314 2.09 -9.05 -16.18
N LEU A 315 3.13 -9.87 -16.34
CA LEU A 315 4.27 -9.64 -17.22
C LEU A 315 4.15 -10.38 -18.56
N THR A 316 3.43 -11.51 -18.58
CA THR A 316 3.34 -12.39 -19.76
C THR A 316 2.04 -12.23 -20.55
N GLU A 317 0.94 -11.84 -19.90
CA GLU A 317 -0.35 -11.68 -20.57
C GLU A 317 -0.48 -10.35 -21.31
N ASN A 318 -1.25 -10.38 -22.41
CA ASN A 318 -1.57 -9.21 -23.21
C ASN A 318 -2.74 -8.43 -22.60
N LEU A 319 -2.49 -7.79 -21.44
CA LEU A 319 -3.48 -6.97 -20.74
C LEU A 319 -3.80 -5.69 -21.51
N VAL A 320 -5.03 -5.20 -21.41
CA VAL A 320 -5.41 -3.91 -22.01
C VAL A 320 -4.60 -2.73 -21.44
N PHE A 321 -4.46 -1.68 -22.25
CA PHE A 321 -4.00 -0.38 -21.76
C PHE A 321 -4.94 0.12 -20.67
N LEU A 322 -4.39 0.36 -19.48
CA LEU A 322 -5.13 0.94 -18.37
C LEU A 322 -4.18 1.75 -17.51
N SER A 323 -4.22 3.08 -17.64
CA SER A 323 -3.18 3.94 -17.12
C SER A 323 -3.65 5.35 -16.83
N GLN A 324 -3.07 5.91 -15.78
CA GLN A 324 -3.08 7.34 -15.45
C GLN A 324 -1.68 7.94 -15.69
N GLY A 325 -0.77 7.16 -16.26
CA GLY A 325 0.55 7.58 -16.71
C GLY A 325 0.62 7.89 -18.20
N LEU A 326 1.81 7.74 -18.80
CA LEU A 326 2.05 8.09 -20.21
C LEU A 326 1.18 7.33 -21.20
N SER A 327 0.80 6.09 -20.89
CA SER A 327 -0.06 5.32 -21.78
C SER A 327 -1.51 5.77 -21.83
N LEU A 328 -1.90 6.76 -21.00
CA LEU A 328 -3.19 7.43 -21.12
C LEU A 328 -3.41 8.00 -22.54
N PHE A 329 -2.37 8.57 -23.17
CA PHE A 329 -2.47 9.09 -24.54
C PHE A 329 -2.83 8.01 -25.58
N THR A 330 -2.29 6.79 -25.42
CA THR A 330 -2.65 5.64 -26.26
C THR A 330 -4.02 5.11 -25.90
N GLN A 331 -4.34 5.01 -24.61
CA GLN A 331 -5.63 4.55 -24.13
C GLN A 331 -6.78 5.44 -24.64
N THR A 332 -6.58 6.75 -24.72
CA THR A 332 -7.58 7.70 -25.24
C THR A 332 -7.51 7.88 -26.77
N GLY A 333 -6.59 7.20 -27.45
CA GLY A 333 -6.41 7.27 -28.90
C GLY A 333 -5.84 8.59 -29.44
N ILE A 334 -5.24 9.43 -28.59
CA ILE A 334 -4.61 10.69 -29.02
C ILE A 334 -3.30 10.42 -29.76
N ILE A 335 -2.48 9.50 -29.24
CA ILE A 335 -1.24 9.03 -29.87
C ILE A 335 -1.24 7.52 -29.80
N MET A 336 -1.15 6.83 -30.94
CA MET A 336 -1.08 5.37 -30.96
C MET A 336 0.38 4.91 -30.96
N VAL A 337 0.85 4.38 -29.83
CA VAL A 337 2.16 3.72 -29.74
C VAL A 337 2.02 2.28 -29.24
N GLN A 338 2.89 1.41 -29.73
CA GLN A 338 2.90 0.00 -29.37
C GLN A 338 3.34 -0.21 -27.91
N LYS A 339 2.89 -1.30 -27.27
CA LYS A 339 3.34 -1.68 -25.91
C LYS A 339 4.86 -1.82 -25.79
N SER A 340 5.53 -2.24 -26.86
CA SER A 340 7.00 -2.32 -26.91
C SER A 340 7.66 -0.98 -26.61
N PHE A 341 7.11 0.14 -27.07
CA PHE A 341 7.60 1.48 -26.75
C PHE A 341 7.56 1.73 -25.24
N TYR A 342 6.43 1.48 -24.59
CA TYR A 342 6.29 1.65 -23.14
C TYR A 342 7.21 0.73 -22.35
N PHE A 343 7.39 -0.52 -22.81
CA PHE A 343 8.34 -1.44 -22.19
C PHE A 343 9.78 -0.92 -22.27
N PHE A 344 10.25 -0.52 -23.45
CA PHE A 344 11.61 0.00 -23.63
C PHE A 344 11.80 1.34 -22.91
N PHE A 345 10.78 2.20 -22.88
CA PHE A 345 10.83 3.47 -22.17
C PHE A 345 10.90 3.28 -20.65
N MET A 346 10.07 2.38 -20.10
CA MET A 346 10.12 1.98 -18.70
C MET A 346 11.49 1.38 -18.34
N LEU A 347 12.04 0.50 -19.18
CA LEU A 347 13.37 -0.10 -18.98
C LEU A 347 14.49 0.94 -19.05
N TRP A 348 14.43 1.85 -20.01
CA TRP A 348 15.37 2.96 -20.12
C TRP A 348 15.33 3.84 -18.86
N LEU A 349 14.13 4.22 -18.41
CA LEU A 349 13.95 5.03 -17.20
C LEU A 349 14.47 4.30 -15.96
N PHE A 350 14.19 3.00 -15.84
CA PHE A 350 14.73 2.15 -14.78
C PHE A 350 16.27 2.18 -14.75
N ILE A 351 16.92 1.98 -15.90
CA ILE A 351 18.39 1.98 -16.01
C ILE A 351 18.95 3.37 -15.66
N VAL A 352 18.37 4.45 -16.20
CA VAL A 352 18.81 5.81 -15.93
C VAL A 352 18.71 6.13 -14.45
N LEU A 353 17.60 5.80 -13.79
CA LEU A 353 17.42 6.01 -12.36
C LEU A 353 18.42 5.18 -11.55
N LEU A 354 18.64 3.90 -11.89
CA LEU A 354 19.58 3.03 -11.19
C LEU A 354 21.03 3.53 -11.30
N LEU A 355 21.45 3.96 -12.49
CA LEU A 355 22.78 4.53 -12.71
C LEU A 355 22.96 5.82 -11.93
N ASN A 356 21.99 6.75 -11.99
CA ASN A 356 22.05 8.00 -11.23
C ASN A 356 22.05 7.74 -9.72
N TYR A 357 21.24 6.80 -9.25
CA TYR A 357 21.20 6.42 -7.84
C TYR A 357 22.53 5.84 -7.36
N THR A 358 23.20 5.04 -8.20
CA THR A 358 24.51 4.46 -7.88
C THR A 358 25.61 5.53 -7.85
N VAL A 359 25.62 6.44 -8.84
CA VAL A 359 26.67 7.48 -8.95
C VAL A 359 26.49 8.58 -7.91
N TYR A 360 25.25 8.99 -7.64
CA TYR A 360 24.91 10.08 -6.72
C TYR A 360 24.29 9.59 -5.42
N PHE A 361 24.66 8.39 -4.96
CA PHE A 361 24.05 7.71 -3.83
C PHE A 361 23.91 8.59 -2.59
N GLU A 362 24.96 9.27 -2.15
CA GLU A 362 24.91 10.13 -0.96
C GLU A 362 23.86 11.26 -1.05
N LYS A 363 23.62 11.78 -2.25
CA LYS A 363 22.63 12.85 -2.49
C LYS A 363 21.22 12.29 -2.66
N LEU A 364 21.11 11.06 -3.18
CA LEU A 364 19.85 10.46 -3.59
C LEU A 364 19.37 9.38 -2.62
N LYS A 365 20.13 9.03 -1.58
CA LYS A 365 19.88 7.91 -0.65
C LYS A 365 18.39 7.75 -0.33
N TYR A 366 17.78 8.79 0.25
CA TYR A 366 16.37 8.78 0.69
C TYR A 366 15.34 8.96 -0.43
N THR A 367 15.74 9.26 -1.66
CA THR A 367 14.80 9.42 -2.79
C THR A 367 14.37 8.11 -3.42
N VAL A 368 15.03 6.99 -3.09
CA VAL A 368 14.84 5.68 -3.72
C VAL A 368 13.38 5.26 -3.87
N TRP A 369 12.55 5.62 -2.89
CA TRP A 369 11.16 5.19 -2.78
C TRP A 369 10.20 5.82 -3.80
N ILE A 370 10.61 6.91 -4.48
CA ILE A 370 9.82 7.49 -5.58
C ILE A 370 10.04 6.76 -6.91
N TYR A 371 11.15 6.05 -7.07
CA TYR A 371 11.54 5.50 -8.37
C TYR A 371 10.54 4.49 -8.92
N PRO A 372 9.99 3.54 -8.14
CA PRO A 372 8.98 2.63 -8.66
C PRO A 372 7.76 3.35 -9.25
N ALA A 373 7.29 4.42 -8.60
CA ALA A 373 6.18 5.22 -9.10
C ALA A 373 6.51 5.87 -10.45
N LEU A 374 7.72 6.45 -10.58
CA LEU A 374 8.19 7.05 -11.84
C LEU A 374 8.31 6.02 -12.96
N ILE A 375 8.87 4.84 -12.65
CA ILE A 375 9.03 3.75 -13.60
C ILE A 375 7.66 3.21 -14.04
N LEU A 376 6.74 2.97 -13.11
CA LEU A 376 5.40 2.46 -13.43
C LEU A 376 4.55 3.50 -14.16
N TRP A 377 4.80 4.80 -13.96
CA TRP A 377 4.15 5.86 -14.72
C TRP A 377 4.50 5.82 -16.23
N ALA A 378 5.69 5.31 -16.56
CA ALA A 378 6.13 5.05 -17.92
C ALA A 378 5.59 3.74 -18.52
N SER A 379 4.98 2.87 -17.72
CA SER A 379 4.46 1.57 -18.17
C SER A 379 3.19 1.71 -19.00
N TYR A 380 2.86 0.68 -19.80
CA TYR A 380 1.61 0.64 -20.54
C TYR A 380 0.38 0.49 -19.63
N ARG A 381 0.59 0.11 -18.35
CA ARG A 381 -0.45 -0.10 -17.34
C ARG A 381 -0.05 0.55 -16.00
N GLY A 382 -0.17 1.89 -15.92
CA GLY A 382 0.16 2.67 -14.73
C GLY A 382 -1.07 3.08 -13.94
N LEU A 383 -1.56 2.23 -13.03
CA LEU A 383 -2.74 2.54 -12.20
C LEU A 383 -2.40 3.53 -11.08
N GLN A 384 -3.38 4.30 -10.60
CA GLN A 384 -3.15 5.30 -9.54
C GLN A 384 -2.50 4.72 -8.29
N ASN A 385 -2.96 3.55 -7.87
CA ASN A 385 -2.44 2.87 -6.70
C ASN A 385 -0.98 2.43 -6.89
N TYR A 386 -0.49 2.30 -8.13
CA TYR A 386 0.93 2.03 -8.38
C TYR A 386 1.83 3.22 -8.05
N PHE A 387 1.28 4.43 -7.98
CA PHE A 387 2.00 5.65 -7.66
C PHE A 387 1.81 6.03 -6.19
N ILE A 388 0.56 6.09 -5.74
CA ILE A 388 0.18 6.57 -4.42
C ILE A 388 0.57 5.60 -3.31
N SER A 389 0.60 4.29 -3.56
CA SER A 389 0.97 3.29 -2.54
C SER A 389 2.43 3.41 -2.05
N TRP A 390 3.26 4.24 -2.69
CA TRP A 390 4.61 4.58 -2.24
C TRP A 390 4.66 5.76 -1.25
N ILE A 391 3.58 6.55 -1.09
CA ILE A 391 3.53 7.68 -0.14
C ILE A 391 3.96 7.28 1.29
N PRO A 392 3.51 6.15 1.85
CA PRO A 392 3.95 5.72 3.17
C PRO A 392 5.48 5.58 3.26
N LEU A 393 6.13 5.09 2.20
CA LEU A 393 7.58 4.93 2.14
C LEU A 393 8.29 6.27 1.93
N LEU A 394 7.69 7.21 1.19
CA LEU A 394 8.19 8.59 1.10
C LEU A 394 8.17 9.28 2.47
N VAL A 395 7.15 9.02 3.30
CA VAL A 395 7.11 9.48 4.69
C VAL A 395 8.23 8.84 5.52
N VAL A 396 8.44 7.53 5.41
CA VAL A 396 9.57 6.85 6.08
C VAL A 396 10.91 7.49 5.68
N SER A 397 11.07 7.81 4.41
CA SER A 397 12.26 8.48 3.86
C SER A 397 12.54 9.81 4.53
N LEU A 398 11.49 10.63 4.70
CA LEU A 398 11.56 11.92 5.34
C LEU A 398 11.95 11.78 6.82
N ILE A 399 11.40 10.77 7.50
CA ILE A 399 11.75 10.47 8.91
C ILE A 399 13.21 10.06 9.04
N LEU A 400 13.69 9.15 8.19
CA LEU A 400 15.08 8.69 8.20
C LEU A 400 16.05 9.84 7.89
N TRP A 401 15.72 10.67 6.89
CA TRP A 401 16.49 11.87 6.58
C TRP A 401 16.54 12.83 7.77
N TYR A 402 15.40 13.13 8.39
CA TYR A 402 15.32 14.01 9.56
C TYR A 402 16.21 13.52 10.71
N ASN A 403 16.15 12.22 11.03
CA ASN A 403 16.99 11.64 12.08
C ASN A 403 18.48 11.82 11.77
N SER A 404 18.88 11.56 10.51
CA SER A 404 20.28 11.71 10.09
C SER A 404 20.80 13.15 10.16
N GLU A 405 19.95 14.17 9.94
CA GLU A 405 20.34 15.58 10.07
C GLU A 405 20.40 16.04 11.53
N VAL A 406 19.51 15.53 12.38
CA VAL A 406 19.55 15.81 13.83
C VAL A 406 20.84 15.24 14.45
N GLU A 407 21.19 14.00 14.14
CA GLU A 407 22.42 13.35 14.62
C GLU A 407 23.67 14.15 14.21
N LYS A 408 23.77 14.62 12.96
CA LYS A 408 24.88 15.47 12.51
C LYS A 408 24.98 16.78 13.29
N THR A 409 23.85 17.35 13.70
CA THR A 409 23.81 18.62 14.43
C THR A 409 24.24 18.42 15.89
N GLU A 410 23.92 17.28 16.49
CA GLU A 410 24.33 16.94 17.86
C GLU A 410 25.82 16.56 17.96
N VAL A 411 26.41 15.98 16.92
CA VAL A 411 27.86 15.66 16.88
C VAL A 411 28.74 16.90 16.67
N ASN A 412 28.22 17.94 16.02
CA ASN A 412 28.96 19.17 15.70
C ASN A 412 28.85 20.26 16.79
N ASN A 413 28.10 20.03 17.87
CA ASN A 413 27.98 20.89 19.05
C ASN A 413 28.61 20.19 20.26
#